data_AF-A0A972QQB9-F1
#
_entry.id   AF-A0A972QQB9-F1
#
_cell.length_a   1.000
_cell.length_b   1.000
_cell.length_c   1.000
_cell.angle_alpha   90.00
_cell.angle_beta   90.00
_cell.angle_gamma   90.00
#
_symmetry.space_group_name_H-M   'P 1'
#
loop_
_entity.id
_entity.type
_entity.pdbx_description
1 polymer ?
#
loop_
_entity_poly.entity_id
_entity_poly.type
_entity_poly.pdbx_seq_one_letter_code
_entity_poly.pdbx_strand_id
1 'polypeptide(L)'
;MFLLADMMTWCEVGKALCHKAATYDGGEKCSISFIKAVARLFAVNVVEKVYLNSLKIVHGCDQTIDEVAEKLNDMNMALAMKDNLKDMDLVARELVK
;
A
#
# COMPACT_ATOMS: atom_id res chain seq x y z
N MET A 1 10.17 -17.09 -7.06
CA MET A 1 9.96 -16.01 -8.06
C MET A 1 8.61 -15.32 -7.94
N PHE A 2 7.48 -16.01 -7.77
CA PHE A 2 6.14 -15.39 -7.77
C PHE A 2 5.95 -14.26 -6.74
N LEU A 3 6.51 -14.39 -5.53
CA LEU A 3 6.36 -13.39 -4.47
C LEU A 3 7.01 -12.04 -4.80
N LEU A 4 8.19 -12.06 -5.42
CA LEU A 4 8.91 -10.84 -5.82
C LEU A 4 8.19 -10.13 -6.97
N ALA A 5 7.73 -10.88 -7.98
CA ALA A 5 6.97 -10.31 -9.09
C ALA A 5 5.63 -9.69 -8.62
N ASP A 6 4.96 -10.33 -7.66
CA ASP A 6 3.76 -9.79 -7.01
C ASP A 6 4.09 -8.47 -6.29
N MET A 7 5.14 -8.46 -5.44
CA MET A 7 5.58 -7.22 -4.77
C MET A 7 5.88 -6.08 -5.74
N MET A 8 6.61 -6.36 -6.84
CA MET A 8 6.92 -5.36 -7.86
C MET A 8 5.65 -4.76 -8.47
N THR A 9 4.71 -5.61 -8.87
CA THR A 9 3.44 -5.19 -9.48
C THR A 9 2.66 -4.28 -8.53
N TRP A 10 2.55 -4.64 -7.26
CA TRP A 10 1.86 -3.83 -6.25
C TRP A 10 2.56 -2.48 -6.02
N CYS A 11 3.90 -2.47 -5.95
CA CYS A 11 4.67 -1.24 -5.82
C CYS A 11 4.50 -0.31 -7.03
N GLU A 12 4.50 -0.83 -8.25
CA GLU A 12 4.33 -0.06 -9.48
C GLU A 12 2.94 0.58 -9.56
N VAL A 13 1.89 -0.21 -9.31
CA VAL A 13 0.50 0.29 -9.28
C VAL A 13 0.32 1.30 -8.14
N GLY A 14 0.87 1.02 -6.97
CA GLY A 14 0.80 1.93 -5.82
C GLY A 14 1.47 3.27 -6.10
N LYS A 15 2.66 3.25 -6.71
CA LYS A 15 3.36 4.46 -7.14
C LYS A 15 2.54 5.24 -8.17
N ALA A 16 1.99 4.56 -9.18
CA ALA A 16 1.18 5.20 -10.22
C ALA A 16 -0.08 5.87 -9.62
N LEU A 17 -0.75 5.19 -8.69
CA LEU A 17 -1.94 5.71 -8.02
C LEU A 17 -1.61 6.90 -7.10
N CYS A 18 -0.53 6.82 -6.33
CA CYS A 18 -0.04 7.95 -5.53
C CYS A 18 0.30 9.15 -6.41
N HIS A 19 0.96 8.93 -7.55
CA HIS A 19 1.27 10.00 -8.50
C HIS A 19 0.01 10.61 -9.11
N LYS A 20 -0.98 9.78 -9.46
CA LYS A 20 -2.28 10.22 -9.93
C LYS A 20 -2.98 11.08 -8.86
N ALA A 21 -2.98 10.66 -7.61
CA ALA A 21 -3.61 11.41 -6.51
C ALA A 21 -2.89 12.72 -6.17
N ALA A 22 -1.58 12.79 -6.38
CA ALA A 22 -0.79 14.00 -6.17
C ALA A 22 -1.05 15.08 -7.24
N THR A 23 -1.29 14.65 -8.48
CA THR A 23 -1.51 15.54 -9.63
C THR A 23 -3.00 15.76 -9.95
N TYR A 24 -3.90 15.11 -9.22
CA TYR A 24 -5.34 15.23 -9.44
C TYR A 24 -5.87 16.59 -8.97
N ASP A 25 -6.44 17.34 -9.91
CA ASP A 25 -7.00 18.68 -9.76
C ASP A 25 -8.53 18.69 -9.57
N GLY A 26 -9.15 17.51 -9.53
CA GLY A 26 -10.60 17.34 -9.40
C GLY A 26 -11.28 17.15 -10.76
N GLY A 27 -12.43 16.49 -10.75
CA GLY A 27 -13.22 16.29 -11.96
C GLY A 27 -14.67 15.96 -11.65
N GLU A 28 -15.52 15.94 -12.67
CA GLU A 28 -16.97 15.74 -12.52
C GLU A 28 -17.33 14.41 -11.83
N LYS A 29 -16.47 13.39 -11.91
CA LYS A 29 -16.74 12.04 -11.40
C LYS A 29 -16.32 11.80 -9.95
N CYS A 30 -15.27 12.46 -9.47
CA CYS A 30 -14.69 12.15 -8.16
C CYS A 30 -14.09 13.39 -7.50
N SER A 31 -14.28 13.52 -6.19
CA SER A 31 -13.62 14.54 -5.38
C SER A 31 -12.13 14.25 -5.21
N ILE A 32 -11.36 15.32 -4.95
CA ILE A 32 -9.94 15.21 -4.62
C ILE A 32 -9.73 14.40 -3.33
N SER A 33 -10.60 14.59 -2.33
CA SER A 33 -10.57 13.84 -1.07
C SER A 33 -10.74 12.35 -1.30
N PHE A 34 -11.62 11.95 -2.22
CA PHE A 34 -11.83 10.56 -2.58
C PHE A 34 -10.57 9.94 -3.18
N ILE A 35 -10.01 10.54 -4.25
CA ILE A 35 -8.82 9.98 -4.91
C ILE A 35 -7.63 9.88 -3.96
N LYS A 36 -7.45 10.87 -3.07
CA LYS A 36 -6.39 10.82 -2.05
C LYS A 36 -6.62 9.73 -1.00
N ALA A 37 -7.87 9.51 -0.58
CA ALA A 37 -8.21 8.42 0.34
C ALA A 37 -7.97 7.04 -0.31
N VAL A 38 -8.40 6.86 -1.57
CA VAL A 38 -8.15 5.64 -2.35
C VAL A 38 -6.65 5.36 -2.46
N ALA A 39 -5.84 6.38 -2.77
CA ALA A 39 -4.40 6.21 -2.87
C ALA A 39 -3.74 5.81 -1.54
N ARG A 40 -4.18 6.39 -0.41
CA ARG A 40 -3.67 6.01 0.92
C ARG A 40 -4.06 4.57 1.29
N LEU A 41 -5.32 4.18 1.10
CA LEU A 41 -5.77 2.80 1.34
C LEU A 41 -5.00 1.80 0.47
N PHE A 42 -4.76 2.14 -0.80
CA PHE A 42 -3.99 1.26 -1.66
C PHE A 42 -2.52 1.18 -1.23
N ALA A 43 -1.91 2.29 -0.82
CA ALA A 43 -0.54 2.30 -0.29
C ALA A 43 -0.40 1.40 0.96
N VAL A 44 -1.42 1.38 1.83
CA VAL A 44 -1.51 0.44 2.95
C VAL A 44 -1.47 -1.00 2.46
N ASN A 45 -2.31 -1.36 1.49
CA ASN A 45 -2.33 -2.72 0.93
C ASN A 45 -1.00 -3.11 0.28
N VAL A 46 -0.31 -2.16 -0.38
CA VAL A 46 1.04 -2.38 -0.93
C VAL A 46 2.03 -2.70 0.18
N VAL A 47 2.02 -1.93 1.26
CA VAL A 47 2.87 -2.15 2.43
C VAL A 47 2.61 -3.53 3.04
N GLU A 48 1.35 -3.92 3.25
CA GLU A 48 1.00 -5.26 3.74
C GLU A 48 1.50 -6.37 2.81
N LYS A 49 1.32 -6.19 1.50
CA LYS A 49 1.76 -7.17 0.51
C LYS A 49 3.27 -7.36 0.54
N VAL A 50 4.00 -6.24 0.53
CA VAL A 50 5.46 -6.23 0.62
C VAL A 50 5.93 -6.88 1.91
N TYR A 51 5.32 -6.53 3.04
CA TYR A 51 5.68 -7.07 4.34
C TYR A 51 5.50 -8.59 4.38
N LEU A 52 4.32 -9.08 4.03
CA LEU A 52 4.00 -10.50 4.08
C LEU A 52 4.80 -11.33 3.08
N ASN A 53 5.01 -10.83 1.87
CA ASN A 53 5.80 -11.53 0.87
C ASN A 53 7.29 -11.52 1.23
N SER A 54 7.81 -10.43 1.81
CA SER A 54 9.18 -10.39 2.33
C SER A 54 9.38 -11.38 3.47
N LEU A 55 8.44 -11.47 4.41
CA LEU A 55 8.49 -12.46 5.50
C LEU A 55 8.57 -13.90 4.98
N LYS A 56 7.74 -14.23 3.97
CA LYS A 56 7.75 -15.54 3.29
C LYS A 56 9.08 -15.82 2.58
N ILE A 57 9.72 -14.79 2.00
CA ILE A 57 11.01 -14.95 1.32
C ILE A 57 12.13 -15.17 2.34
N VAL A 58 12.17 -14.35 3.40
CA VAL A 58 13.22 -14.38 4.44
C VAL A 58 13.22 -15.71 5.20
N HIS A 59 12.05 -16.26 5.54
CA HIS A 59 11.92 -17.51 6.29
C HIS A 59 11.57 -18.73 5.43
N GLY A 60 11.49 -18.57 4.11
CA GLY A 60 11.11 -19.63 3.18
C GLY A 60 12.27 -20.48 2.68
N CYS A 61 13.51 -20.15 3.04
CA CYS A 61 14.72 -20.86 2.65
C CYS A 61 15.43 -21.44 3.88
N ASP A 62 16.29 -22.45 3.67
CA ASP A 62 17.06 -23.10 4.74
C ASP A 62 18.02 -22.14 5.47
N GLN A 63 18.28 -20.98 4.89
CA GLN A 63 19.07 -19.91 5.48
C GLN A 63 18.24 -18.62 5.51
N THR A 64 18.23 -17.98 6.68
CA THR A 64 17.59 -16.67 6.86
C THR A 64 18.46 -15.58 6.21
N ILE A 65 17.81 -14.60 5.58
CA ILE A 65 18.49 -13.42 5.03
C ILE A 65 18.44 -12.31 6.09
N ASP A 66 19.38 -12.33 7.03
CA ASP A 66 19.35 -11.51 8.24
C ASP A 66 19.21 -10.00 7.95
N GLU A 67 19.89 -9.48 6.92
CA GLU A 67 19.79 -8.06 6.52
C GLU A 67 18.35 -7.65 6.14
N VAL A 68 17.61 -8.55 5.48
CA VAL A 68 16.23 -8.29 5.06
C VAL A 68 15.28 -8.46 6.24
N ALA A 69 15.58 -9.40 7.15
CA ALA A 69 14.84 -9.59 8.40
C ALA A 69 14.89 -8.34 9.29
N GLU A 70 16.06 -7.72 9.44
CA GLU A 70 16.24 -6.49 10.23
C GLU A 70 15.42 -5.33 9.65
N LYS A 71 15.53 -5.08 8.33
CA LYS A 71 14.75 -4.03 7.66
C LYS A 71 13.25 -4.25 7.76
N LEU A 72 12.80 -5.50 7.78
CA LEU A 72 11.40 -5.85 7.95
C LEU A 72 10.90 -5.52 9.36
N ASN A 73 11.71 -5.77 10.39
CA ASN A 73 11.40 -5.45 11.78
C ASN A 73 11.34 -3.93 12.04
N ASP A 74 12.14 -3.15 11.32
CA ASP A 74 12.14 -1.68 11.40
C ASP A 74 10.92 -1.04 10.69
N MET A 75 10.13 -1.82 9.96
CA MET A 75 9.00 -1.32 9.21
C MET A 75 7.85 -0.93 10.16
N ASN A 76 7.57 0.37 10.27
CA ASN A 76 6.51 0.88 11.16
C ASN A 76 5.11 0.70 10.55
N MET A 77 4.55 -0.50 10.73
CA MET A 77 3.20 -0.83 10.25
C MET A 77 2.11 0.03 10.91
N ALA A 78 2.28 0.42 12.18
CA ALA A 78 1.30 1.27 12.87
C ALA A 78 1.17 2.65 12.20
N LEU A 79 2.30 3.23 11.76
CA LEU A 79 2.31 4.48 11.01
C LEU A 79 1.66 4.31 9.63
N ALA A 80 1.93 3.20 8.94
CA ALA A 80 1.32 2.91 7.64
C ALA A 80 -0.21 2.84 7.75
N MET A 81 -0.74 2.24 8.82
CA MET A 81 -2.19 2.06 9.07
C MET A 81 -2.90 3.30 9.60
N LYS A 82 -2.18 4.41 9.80
CA LYS A 82 -2.75 5.63 10.37
C LYS A 82 -3.93 6.11 9.51
N ASP A 83 -5.03 6.45 10.18
CA ASP A 83 -6.26 6.96 9.55
C ASP A 83 -6.96 5.99 8.58
N ASN A 84 -6.60 4.69 8.56
CA ASN A 84 -7.14 3.71 7.61
C ASN A 84 -8.69 3.67 7.59
N LEU A 85 -9.34 3.54 8.75
CA LEU A 85 -10.81 3.52 8.82
C LEU A 85 -11.44 4.85 8.36
N LYS A 86 -10.81 5.97 8.66
CA LYS A 86 -11.27 7.29 8.23
C LYS A 86 -11.22 7.42 6.71
N ASP A 87 -10.19 6.86 6.07
CA ASP A 87 -10.09 6.83 4.61
C ASP A 87 -11.12 5.88 3.99
N MET A 88 -11.41 4.73 4.63
CA MET A 88 -12.51 3.86 4.21
C MET A 88 -13.86 4.59 4.26
N ASP A 89 -14.13 5.36 5.31
CA ASP A 89 -15.36 6.17 5.41
C ASP A 89 -15.45 7.25 4.32
N LEU A 90 -14.33 7.85 3.93
CA LEU A 90 -14.30 8.84 2.84
C LEU A 90 -14.62 8.19 1.50
N VAL A 91 -14.05 7.01 1.23
CA VAL A 91 -14.32 6.24 0.02
C VAL A 91 -15.77 5.79 -0.03
N ALA A 92 -16.28 5.18 1.05
CA ALA A 92 -17.65 4.69 1.11
C ALA A 92 -18.67 5.81 0.87
N ARG A 93 -18.46 6.99 1.47
CA ARG A 93 -19.33 8.16 1.29
C ARG A 93 -19.38 8.68 -0.15
N GLU A 94 -18.31 8.54 -0.91
CA GLU A 94 -18.30 8.96 -2.32
C GLU A 94 -19.01 7.96 -3.22
N LEU A 95 -18.92 6.66 -2.92
CA LEU A 95 -19.46 5.58 -3.75
C LEU A 95 -20.99 5.43 -3.67
N VAL A 96 -21.63 6.02 -2.66
CA VAL A 96 -23.09 5.96 -2.45
C VAL A 96 -23.81 7.24 -2.90
N LYS A 97 -23.11 8.17 -3.56
CA LYS A 97 -23.69 9.35 -4.21
C LYS A 97 -24.27 8.99 -5.57
#